data_AF-A0A0R3XC73-F1
#
_entry.id   AF-A0A0R3XC73-F1
#
_cell.length_a   1.000
_cell.length_b   1.000
_cell.length_c   1.000
_cell.angle_alpha   90.00
_cell.angle_beta   90.00
_cell.angle_gamma   90.00
#
_symmetry.space_group_name_H-M   'P 1'
#
loop_
_entity.id
_entity.type
_entity.pdbx_description
1 polymer ?
#
loop_
_entity_poly.entity_id
_entity_poly.type
_entity_poly.pdbx_seq_one_letter_code
_entity_poly.pdbx_strand_id
1 'polypeptide(L)'
;MAFIRKLFKRHAKFNNTSSNTSSTDADGDTDEDSDVDPVVELLTEYESTAVVPVEAATAERNTGCRLYLQQCHAYVSKRKQCVLRSKRGWILEVALPAIAVIIMMAVIASYPVDMTQPSMPLHPWLMSNRRDIPHLQTFFSFKPTNISSIRTTREAYSQAIASARGWSGTRCLPHSVYKLVPEKYAYCNLKDYTVPSPLPALTPEGIQKVEATEKVSCSCKGADFFCPAGAYVPPPNHLLPTTDFLMNLTNYNVSNYLIKSRNEAILKRYGGLTFMITENGSAVIAVKRLLSNQSRVESLLNALFNDPNATTIGLDVVNFLLADLPPTQYSRLWYHNKGFASSTAYLNVLHNLQLRMLLAKNKVVQGKALPSVVLL
;
A
#
# COMPACT_ATOMS: atom_id res chain seq x y z
N MET A 1 -29.48 5.22 -14.50
CA MET A 1 -28.15 5.60 -15.05
C MET A 1 -28.12 5.95 -16.55
N ALA A 2 -29.27 6.12 -17.24
CA ALA A 2 -29.29 6.53 -18.67
C ALA A 2 -29.69 8.01 -18.89
N PHE A 3 -30.32 8.64 -17.90
CA PHE A 3 -30.84 10.01 -18.02
C PHE A 3 -29.75 11.10 -17.80
N ILE A 4 -28.77 10.84 -16.94
CA ILE A 4 -27.69 11.78 -16.60
C ILE A 4 -26.68 11.94 -17.76
N ARG A 5 -26.51 10.93 -18.62
CA ARG A 5 -25.65 11.03 -19.82
C ARG A 5 -26.20 11.95 -20.91
N LYS A 6 -27.51 12.27 -20.88
CA LYS A 6 -28.14 13.12 -21.91
C LYS A 6 -27.97 14.62 -21.64
N LEU A 7 -27.77 15.02 -20.38
CA LEU A 7 -27.59 16.42 -19.98
C LEU A 7 -26.17 16.94 -20.26
N PHE A 8 -25.14 16.09 -20.16
CA PHE A 8 -23.75 16.50 -20.41
C PHE A 8 -23.33 16.55 -21.88
N LYS A 9 -24.17 16.07 -22.81
CA LYS A 9 -23.84 16.02 -24.25
C LYS A 9 -24.21 17.29 -25.03
N ARG A 10 -24.92 18.25 -24.42
CA ARG A 10 -25.38 19.48 -25.09
C ARG A 10 -24.47 20.71 -24.91
N HIS A 11 -23.42 20.64 -24.08
CA HIS A 11 -22.53 21.78 -23.83
C HIS A 11 -21.11 21.67 -24.41
N ALA A 12 -20.83 20.65 -25.24
CA ALA A 12 -19.51 20.48 -25.86
C ALA A 12 -19.58 20.69 -27.38
N LYS A 13 -19.74 21.95 -27.80
CA LYS A 13 -19.43 22.40 -29.16
C LYS A 13 -19.29 23.93 -29.17
N PHE A 14 -18.09 24.42 -28.89
CA PHE A 14 -17.45 25.51 -29.64
C PHE A 14 -15.95 25.55 -29.32
N ASN A 15 -15.18 25.75 -30.40
CA ASN A 15 -13.72 25.71 -30.55
C ASN A 15 -12.97 26.64 -29.58
N ASN A 16 -11.81 26.25 -29.03
CA ASN A 16 -10.47 26.25 -29.65
C ASN A 16 -9.96 27.67 -29.99
N THR A 17 -9.30 28.30 -29.01
CA THR A 17 -8.11 29.15 -29.22
C THR A 17 -7.31 29.28 -27.91
N SER A 18 -6.09 28.76 -27.96
CA SER A 18 -4.88 29.28 -27.27
C SER A 18 -4.82 30.82 -27.41
N SER A 19 -4.30 31.64 -26.50
CA SER A 19 -3.08 31.54 -25.68
C SER A 19 -2.95 32.80 -24.80
N ASN A 20 -2.20 32.66 -23.71
CA ASN A 20 -1.44 33.67 -22.97
C ASN A 20 -2.15 34.57 -21.94
N THR A 21 -1.86 34.26 -20.68
CA THR A 21 -1.98 35.13 -19.51
C THR A 21 -0.58 35.50 -18.99
N SER A 22 -0.23 36.78 -19.06
CA SER A 22 0.66 37.55 -18.15
C SER A 22 0.67 38.96 -18.76
N SER A 23 0.55 40.08 -18.06
CA SER A 23 0.98 40.48 -16.73
C SER A 23 0.38 41.87 -16.44
N THR A 24 0.25 42.15 -15.15
CA THR A 24 0.30 43.42 -14.38
C THR A 24 0.54 44.78 -15.07
N ASP A 25 0.10 45.81 -14.33
CA ASP A 25 0.46 47.26 -14.35
C ASP A 25 -0.52 48.15 -15.14
N ALA A 26 -1.38 48.97 -14.52
CA ALA A 26 -1.20 50.18 -13.68
C ALA A 26 -1.21 51.49 -14.52
N ASP A 27 -1.97 52.45 -13.97
CA ASP A 27 -2.04 53.90 -14.26
C ASP A 27 -2.81 54.44 -15.48
N GLY A 28 -3.62 55.48 -15.18
CA GLY A 28 -3.55 56.74 -15.92
C GLY A 28 -4.78 57.21 -16.69
N ASP A 29 -5.67 57.92 -15.98
CA ASP A 29 -6.25 59.23 -16.31
C ASP A 29 -7.08 59.52 -17.60
N THR A 30 -8.23 60.15 -17.30
CA THR A 30 -8.91 61.32 -17.93
C THR A 30 -9.50 61.27 -19.36
N ASP A 31 -10.82 61.47 -19.35
CA ASP A 31 -11.60 62.52 -20.02
C ASP A 31 -11.94 62.49 -21.54
N GLU A 32 -13.23 62.82 -21.74
CA GLU A 32 -13.93 63.43 -22.88
C GLU A 32 -14.40 62.60 -24.10
N ASP A 33 -15.73 62.41 -24.11
CA ASP A 33 -16.71 62.74 -25.17
C ASP A 33 -16.39 62.48 -26.65
N SER A 34 -17.23 61.65 -27.28
CA SER A 34 -18.09 62.10 -28.38
C SER A 34 -19.11 61.02 -28.79
N ASP A 35 -20.39 61.35 -28.58
CA ASP A 35 -21.59 61.09 -29.40
C ASP A 35 -21.63 59.91 -30.37
N VAL A 36 -22.67 59.07 -30.25
CA VAL A 36 -23.78 58.94 -31.23
C VAL A 36 -24.93 58.16 -30.57
N ASP A 37 -26.07 58.83 -30.40
CA ASP A 37 -27.37 58.28 -29.97
C ASP A 37 -27.87 57.11 -30.85
N PRO A 38 -28.76 56.26 -30.30
CA PRO A 38 -30.09 56.29 -30.88
C PRO A 38 -31.18 56.52 -29.84
N VAL A 39 -31.95 57.56 -30.13
CA VAL A 39 -33.28 57.87 -29.63
C VAL A 39 -34.14 56.61 -29.48
N VAL A 40 -34.56 56.34 -28.25
CA VAL A 40 -35.82 55.65 -27.94
C VAL A 40 -36.59 56.52 -26.97
N GLU A 41 -37.72 57.02 -27.46
CA GLU A 41 -38.71 57.86 -26.78
C GLU A 41 -38.98 57.48 -25.32
N LEU A 42 -38.82 58.48 -24.46
CA LEU A 42 -39.20 58.48 -23.07
C LEU A 42 -40.70 58.78 -22.97
N LEU A 43 -41.54 57.75 -22.76
CA LEU A 43 -42.90 57.97 -22.25
C LEU A 43 -42.83 58.17 -20.73
N THR A 44 -42.44 59.37 -20.30
CA THR A 44 -42.72 59.88 -18.95
C THR A 44 -44.14 60.41 -18.90
N GLU A 45 -45.06 59.56 -18.47
CA GLU A 45 -46.17 59.90 -17.56
C GLU A 45 -46.95 58.62 -17.28
N TYR A 46 -46.52 57.88 -16.25
CA TYR A 46 -47.45 56.98 -15.56
C TYR A 46 -47.83 57.66 -14.25
N GLU A 47 -48.90 58.44 -14.34
CA GLU A 47 -49.61 59.00 -13.21
C GLU A 47 -50.02 57.85 -12.27
N SER A 48 -49.29 57.71 -11.16
CA SER A 48 -49.64 56.79 -10.10
C SER A 48 -50.89 57.33 -9.38
N THR A 49 -52.06 57.06 -9.95
CA THR A 49 -53.36 57.20 -9.28
C THR A 49 -53.49 56.13 -8.20
N ALA A 50 -52.69 56.27 -7.14
CA ALA A 50 -53.00 55.66 -5.85
C ALA A 50 -54.11 56.52 -5.23
N VAL A 51 -55.36 56.15 -5.49
CA VAL A 51 -56.53 56.70 -4.80
C VAL A 51 -56.35 56.44 -3.31
N VAL A 52 -55.94 57.45 -2.56
CA VAL A 52 -55.98 57.43 -1.10
C VAL A 52 -57.46 57.52 -0.72
N PRO A 53 -58.03 56.53 0.00
CA PRO A 53 -59.41 56.62 0.45
C PRO A 53 -59.57 57.87 1.33
N VAL A 54 -60.63 58.63 1.09
CA VAL A 54 -60.93 59.91 1.76
C VAL A 54 -61.08 59.77 3.29
N GLU A 55 -61.24 58.54 3.81
CA GLU A 55 -61.24 58.25 5.26
C GLU A 55 -59.85 58.30 5.94
N ALA A 56 -58.75 58.39 5.19
CA ALA A 56 -57.41 58.47 5.78
C ALA A 56 -57.00 59.90 6.22
N ALA A 57 -57.80 60.92 5.88
CA ALA A 57 -57.49 62.32 6.19
C ALA A 57 -57.86 62.74 7.63
N THR A 58 -58.65 61.94 8.35
CA THR A 58 -59.14 62.25 9.71
C THR A 58 -58.49 61.43 10.83
N ALA A 59 -57.51 60.56 10.52
CA ALA A 59 -56.81 59.76 11.51
C ALA A 59 -55.58 60.51 12.09
N GLU A 60 -55.52 60.66 13.43
CA GLU A 60 -54.34 61.18 14.13
C GLU A 60 -53.08 60.40 13.72
N ARG A 61 -52.11 61.10 13.11
CA ARG A 61 -50.84 60.47 12.72
C ARG A 61 -50.01 60.18 13.98
N ASN A 62 -49.78 58.90 14.26
CA ASN A 62 -48.87 58.48 15.31
C ASN A 62 -47.48 59.11 15.11
N THR A 63 -46.89 59.69 16.15
CA THR A 63 -45.54 60.29 16.13
C THR A 63 -44.57 59.54 17.06
N GLY A 64 -43.26 59.62 16.78
CA GLY A 64 -42.21 58.98 17.61
C GLY A 64 -42.10 57.45 17.45
N CYS A 65 -41.75 56.74 18.52
CA CYS A 65 -41.45 55.29 18.51
C CYS A 65 -42.62 54.42 18.00
N ARG A 66 -43.86 54.84 18.29
CA ARG A 66 -45.07 54.12 17.86
C ARG A 66 -45.27 54.16 16.34
N LEU A 67 -44.79 55.20 15.66
CA LEU A 67 -44.77 55.29 14.20
C LEU A 67 -43.78 54.28 13.60
N TYR A 68 -42.57 54.20 14.16
CA TYR A 68 -41.55 53.23 13.71
C TYR A 68 -42.01 51.78 13.89
N LEU A 69 -42.69 51.46 15.00
CA LEU A 69 -43.29 50.15 15.24
C LEU A 69 -44.37 49.83 14.19
N GLN A 70 -45.25 50.78 13.89
CA GLN A 70 -46.30 50.60 12.88
C GLN A 70 -45.71 50.45 11.47
N GLN A 71 -44.67 51.21 11.13
CA GLN A 71 -43.94 51.08 9.86
C GLN A 71 -43.21 49.73 9.77
N CYS A 72 -42.57 49.28 10.85
CA CYS A 72 -41.93 47.97 10.92
C CYS A 72 -42.96 46.83 10.71
N HIS A 73 -44.11 46.92 11.38
CA HIS A 73 -45.20 45.95 11.21
C HIS A 73 -45.75 45.94 9.78
N ALA A 74 -45.96 47.12 9.18
CA ALA A 74 -46.40 47.24 7.79
C ALA A 74 -45.36 46.67 6.82
N TYR A 75 -44.08 46.91 7.07
CA TYR A 75 -42.98 46.40 6.27
C TYR A 75 -42.85 44.87 6.34
N VAL A 76 -42.94 44.30 7.54
CA VAL A 76 -42.94 42.84 7.75
C VAL A 76 -44.16 42.20 7.09
N SER A 77 -45.34 42.83 7.19
CA SER A 77 -46.55 42.36 6.53
C SER A 77 -46.41 42.36 5.01
N LYS A 78 -45.86 43.44 4.43
CA LYS A 78 -45.55 43.53 3.00
C LYS A 78 -44.55 42.45 2.57
N ARG A 79 -43.44 42.30 3.30
CA ARG A 79 -42.43 41.25 3.02
C ARG A 79 -43.02 39.85 3.11
N LYS A 80 -43.83 39.55 4.13
CA LYS A 80 -44.54 38.28 4.28
C LYS A 80 -45.43 38.00 3.08
N GLN A 81 -46.19 38.99 2.62
CA GLN A 81 -47.08 38.84 1.48
C GLN A 81 -46.32 38.66 0.15
N CYS A 82 -45.17 39.32 -0.03
CA CYS A 82 -44.26 39.07 -1.15
C CYS A 82 -43.68 37.65 -1.14
N VAL A 83 -43.24 37.15 0.03
CA VAL A 83 -42.71 35.78 0.19
C VAL A 83 -43.81 34.74 -0.10
N LEU A 84 -45.01 34.93 0.44
CA LEU A 84 -46.14 34.02 0.21
C LEU A 84 -46.65 34.04 -1.24
N ARG A 85 -46.55 35.18 -1.94
CA ARG A 85 -46.93 35.28 -3.37
C ARG A 85 -45.85 34.71 -4.29
N SER A 86 -44.57 34.75 -3.89
CA SER A 86 -43.45 34.27 -4.69
C SER A 86 -43.22 32.76 -4.54
N LYS A 87 -43.96 31.98 -5.34
CA LYS A 87 -43.81 30.52 -5.40
C LYS A 87 -42.38 30.08 -5.77
N ARG A 88 -41.66 30.88 -6.57
CA ARG A 88 -40.26 30.62 -6.95
C ARG A 88 -39.28 30.85 -5.80
N GLY A 89 -39.50 31.91 -4.99
CA GLY A 89 -38.68 32.21 -3.82
C GLY A 89 -38.80 31.14 -2.74
N TRP A 90 -40.01 30.67 -2.47
CA TRP A 90 -40.26 29.61 -1.49
C TRP A 90 -39.56 28.28 -1.87
N ILE A 91 -39.52 27.94 -3.16
CA ILE A 91 -38.81 26.77 -3.66
C ILE A 91 -37.30 26.91 -3.44
N LEU A 92 -36.73 28.08 -3.74
CA LEU A 92 -35.28 28.30 -3.68
C LEU A 92 -34.76 28.43 -2.24
N GLU A 93 -35.49 29.13 -1.37
CA GLU A 93 -35.04 29.42 0.00
C GLU A 93 -35.38 28.32 1.01
N VAL A 94 -36.48 27.58 0.81
CA VAL A 94 -36.96 26.57 1.79
C VAL A 94 -36.86 25.15 1.24
N ALA A 95 -37.43 24.89 0.06
CA ALA A 95 -37.50 23.54 -0.47
C ALA A 95 -36.12 23.02 -0.91
N LEU A 96 -35.30 23.86 -1.55
CA LEU A 96 -33.99 23.46 -2.06
C LEU A 96 -33.02 23.05 -0.93
N PRO A 97 -32.85 23.80 0.18
CA PRO A 97 -32.03 23.35 1.31
C PRO A 97 -32.57 22.08 1.97
N ALA A 98 -33.89 21.96 2.14
CA ALA A 98 -34.50 20.76 2.72
C ALA A 98 -34.24 19.51 1.86
N ILE A 99 -34.43 19.62 0.54
CA ILE A 99 -34.12 18.55 -0.40
C ILE A 99 -32.62 18.22 -0.38
N ALA A 100 -31.74 19.22 -0.32
CA ALA A 100 -30.30 19.01 -0.24
C ALA A 100 -29.89 18.23 1.03
N VAL A 101 -30.49 18.55 2.19
CA VAL A 101 -30.26 17.82 3.44
C VAL A 101 -30.79 16.38 3.35
N ILE A 102 -31.97 16.17 2.74
CA ILE A 102 -32.52 14.82 2.53
C ILE A 102 -31.59 13.99 1.63
N ILE A 103 -31.08 14.57 0.54
CA ILE A 103 -30.12 13.91 -0.35
C ILE A 103 -28.82 13.58 0.41
N MET A 104 -28.30 14.52 1.21
CA MET A 104 -27.11 14.31 2.03
C MET A 104 -27.31 13.15 3.02
N MET A 105 -28.43 13.13 3.74
CA MET A 105 -28.77 12.07 4.68
C MET A 105 -28.94 10.72 3.98
N ALA A 106 -29.57 10.68 2.80
CA ALA A 106 -29.68 9.46 2.00
C ALA A 106 -28.31 8.92 1.55
N VAL A 107 -27.39 9.81 1.17
CA VAL A 107 -26.01 9.44 0.81
C VAL A 107 -25.27 8.89 2.04
N ILE A 108 -25.32 9.58 3.19
CA ILE A 108 -24.67 9.13 4.43
C ILE A 108 -25.21 7.76 4.86
N ALA A 109 -26.53 7.55 4.80
CA ALA A 109 -27.15 6.28 5.15
C ALA A 109 -26.81 5.13 4.18
N SER A 110 -26.54 5.43 2.90
CA SER A 110 -26.18 4.43 1.89
C SER A 110 -24.74 3.90 2.05
N TYR A 111 -23.88 4.65 2.74
CA TYR A 111 -22.48 4.30 2.96
C TYR A 111 -22.20 4.23 4.47
N PRO A 112 -22.67 3.18 5.17
CA PRO A 112 -22.28 2.99 6.56
C PRO A 112 -20.76 2.84 6.63
N VAL A 113 -20.11 3.72 7.38
CA VAL A 113 -18.68 3.61 7.65
C VAL A 113 -18.51 2.57 8.75
N ASP A 114 -18.07 1.37 8.39
CA ASP A 114 -17.68 0.35 9.36
C ASP A 114 -16.45 0.84 10.12
N MET A 115 -16.65 1.28 11.36
CA MET A 115 -15.56 1.66 12.28
C MET A 115 -14.97 0.46 13.03
N THR A 116 -15.60 -0.72 12.92
CA THR A 116 -15.07 -1.95 13.50
C THR A 116 -13.95 -2.49 12.63
N GLN A 117 -12.72 -2.50 13.15
CA GLN A 117 -11.58 -3.11 12.46
C GLN A 117 -11.35 -4.52 13.02
N PRO A 118 -11.90 -5.58 12.39
CA PRO A 118 -11.70 -6.94 12.86
C PRO A 118 -10.24 -7.36 12.70
N SER A 119 -9.82 -8.33 13.52
CA SER A 119 -8.50 -8.96 13.37
C SER A 119 -8.33 -9.53 11.97
N MET A 120 -7.28 -9.11 11.26
CA MET A 120 -7.01 -9.51 9.88
C MET A 120 -5.82 -10.48 9.82
N PRO A 121 -5.97 -11.69 9.25
CA PRO A 121 -4.86 -12.61 9.08
C PRO A 121 -3.84 -12.05 8.09
N LEU A 122 -2.57 -11.99 8.50
CA LEU A 122 -1.49 -11.41 7.71
C LEU A 122 -0.87 -12.47 6.78
N HIS A 123 -1.21 -12.37 5.50
CA HIS A 123 -0.71 -13.29 4.48
C HIS A 123 -0.57 -12.60 3.11
N PRO A 124 0.38 -13.03 2.24
CA PRO A 124 0.68 -12.32 1.00
C PRO A 124 -0.52 -12.18 0.04
N TRP A 125 -1.41 -13.16 0.04
CA TRP A 125 -2.53 -13.29 -0.90
C TRP A 125 -3.62 -12.23 -0.76
N LEU A 126 -3.66 -11.54 0.38
CA LEU A 126 -4.59 -10.44 0.59
C LEU A 126 -4.37 -9.32 -0.45
N MET A 127 -3.14 -9.20 -0.93
CA MET A 127 -2.72 -8.19 -1.91
C MET A 127 -2.95 -8.65 -3.35
N SER A 128 -3.38 -9.89 -3.56
CA SER A 128 -3.61 -10.39 -4.90
C SER A 128 -4.89 -9.81 -5.52
N ASN A 129 -4.92 -9.78 -6.86
CA ASN A 129 -6.04 -9.22 -7.61
C ASN A 129 -7.35 -9.96 -7.27
N ARG A 130 -8.41 -9.21 -6.96
CA ARG A 130 -9.73 -9.78 -6.59
C ARG A 130 -10.40 -10.58 -7.72
N ARG A 131 -10.01 -10.38 -8.98
CA ARG A 131 -10.72 -10.93 -10.15
C ARG A 131 -10.31 -12.35 -10.52
N ASP A 132 -9.08 -12.76 -10.19
CA ASP A 132 -8.52 -14.07 -10.58
C ASP A 132 -7.98 -14.84 -9.37
N ILE A 133 -7.73 -16.14 -9.54
CA ILE A 133 -7.00 -16.95 -8.56
C ILE A 133 -5.66 -16.25 -8.27
N PRO A 134 -5.28 -16.08 -6.99
CA PRO A 134 -4.12 -15.28 -6.66
C PRO A 134 -2.83 -16.00 -7.04
N HIS A 135 -2.30 -15.72 -8.22
CA HIS A 135 -1.00 -16.16 -8.69
C HIS A 135 0.05 -15.11 -8.31
N LEU A 136 0.55 -15.16 -7.06
CA LEU A 136 1.64 -14.26 -6.69
C LEU A 136 2.94 -14.75 -7.31
N GLN A 137 3.70 -13.81 -7.86
CA GLN A 137 5.06 -14.02 -8.31
C GLN A 137 6.00 -13.64 -7.17
N THR A 138 6.37 -14.63 -6.39
CA THR A 138 7.32 -14.49 -5.27
C THR A 138 8.69 -15.00 -5.69
N PHE A 139 9.74 -14.60 -4.97
CA PHE A 139 11.09 -15.04 -5.31
C PHE A 139 11.92 -15.35 -4.07
N PHE A 140 12.91 -16.20 -4.26
CA PHE A 140 14.01 -16.38 -3.33
C PHE A 140 15.35 -16.21 -4.06
N SER A 141 16.41 -15.85 -3.33
CA SER A 141 17.76 -15.81 -3.87
C SER A 141 18.75 -16.24 -2.80
N PHE A 142 19.72 -17.07 -3.19
CA PHE A 142 20.85 -17.44 -2.35
C PHE A 142 22.12 -16.75 -2.85
N LYS A 143 22.90 -16.17 -1.94
CA LYS A 143 24.27 -15.74 -2.28
C LYS A 143 25.22 -16.95 -2.26
N PRO A 144 26.08 -17.13 -3.29
CA PRO A 144 27.02 -18.24 -3.36
C PRO A 144 28.07 -18.13 -2.24
N THR A 145 28.54 -19.28 -1.75
CA THR A 145 29.52 -19.36 -0.66
C THR A 145 30.34 -20.64 -0.69
N ASN A 146 31.59 -20.53 -0.27
CA ASN A 146 32.52 -21.65 -0.11
C ASN A 146 32.55 -22.20 1.33
N ILE A 147 31.85 -21.58 2.27
CA ILE A 147 31.85 -21.99 3.68
C ILE A 147 30.90 -23.17 3.88
N SER A 148 31.43 -24.31 4.33
CA SER A 148 30.68 -25.57 4.45
C SER A 148 29.47 -25.50 5.39
N SER A 149 29.59 -24.87 6.56
CA SER A 149 28.49 -24.72 7.53
C SER A 149 27.33 -23.87 7.02
N ILE A 150 27.62 -22.88 6.17
CA ILE A 150 26.60 -22.04 5.56
C ILE A 150 25.97 -22.78 4.38
N ARG A 151 26.77 -23.52 3.61
CA ARG A 151 26.29 -24.36 2.50
C ARG A 151 25.25 -25.38 2.97
N THR A 152 25.47 -26.06 4.10
CA THR A 152 24.50 -27.00 4.67
C THR A 152 23.21 -26.29 5.13
N THR A 153 23.32 -25.12 5.74
CA THR A 153 22.15 -24.34 6.15
C THR A 153 21.34 -23.86 4.93
N ARG A 154 22.03 -23.41 3.88
CA ARG A 154 21.43 -23.05 2.58
C ARG A 154 20.70 -24.22 1.95
N GLU A 155 21.29 -25.42 1.96
CA GLU A 155 20.65 -26.64 1.46
C GLU A 155 19.38 -26.98 2.27
N ALA A 156 19.42 -26.82 3.60
CA ALA A 156 18.24 -27.00 4.44
C ALA A 156 17.13 -25.99 4.11
N TYR A 157 17.46 -24.71 3.90
CA TYR A 157 16.49 -23.71 3.40
C TYR A 157 15.96 -24.09 2.02
N SER A 158 16.82 -24.50 1.09
CA SER A 158 16.41 -24.90 -0.26
C SER A 158 15.40 -26.06 -0.23
N GLN A 159 15.66 -27.08 0.59
CA GLN A 159 14.74 -28.21 0.77
C GLN A 159 13.44 -27.78 1.46
N ALA A 160 13.54 -26.93 2.48
CA ALA A 160 12.37 -26.41 3.18
C ALA A 160 11.48 -25.59 2.22
N ILE A 161 12.05 -24.75 1.36
CA ILE A 161 11.33 -23.95 0.36
C ILE A 161 10.64 -24.86 -0.67
N ALA A 162 11.33 -25.91 -1.13
CA ALA A 162 10.81 -26.89 -2.09
C ALA A 162 9.67 -27.75 -1.53
N SER A 163 9.61 -27.92 -0.20
CA SER A 163 8.60 -28.74 0.42
C SER A 163 7.18 -28.21 0.14
N ALA A 164 6.20 -29.12 0.03
CA ALA A 164 4.81 -28.76 -0.30
C ALA A 164 4.19 -27.73 0.66
N ARG A 165 4.62 -27.73 1.93
CA ARG A 165 4.18 -26.75 2.93
C ARG A 165 5.24 -25.71 3.26
N GLY A 166 6.30 -25.60 2.48
CA GLY A 166 7.48 -24.79 2.75
C GLY A 166 7.21 -23.30 2.75
N TRP A 167 7.25 -22.73 1.54
CA TRP A 167 7.16 -21.31 1.28
C TRP A 167 5.81 -20.71 1.70
N SER A 168 4.81 -20.77 0.82
CA SER A 168 3.48 -20.23 1.08
C SER A 168 2.51 -21.30 1.61
N GLY A 169 3.05 -22.35 2.23
CA GLY A 169 2.33 -23.55 2.65
C GLY A 169 1.31 -23.40 3.77
N THR A 170 1.13 -22.20 4.35
CA THR A 170 0.06 -21.93 5.34
C THR A 170 -1.34 -22.14 4.77
N ARG A 171 -1.51 -21.94 3.45
CA ARG A 171 -2.76 -22.22 2.72
C ARG A 171 -3.08 -23.72 2.62
N CYS A 172 -2.06 -24.56 2.72
CA CYS A 172 -2.14 -26.01 2.63
C CYS A 172 -2.26 -26.68 4.01
N LEU A 173 -2.50 -25.90 5.06
CA LEU A 173 -2.80 -26.42 6.39
C LEU A 173 -4.24 -26.94 6.45
N PRO A 174 -4.49 -28.00 7.23
CA PRO A 174 -5.84 -28.52 7.41
C PRO A 174 -6.71 -27.49 8.13
N HIS A 175 -8.00 -27.45 7.80
CA HIS A 175 -8.98 -26.53 8.39
C HIS A 175 -9.11 -26.66 9.91
N SER A 176 -8.73 -27.80 10.49
CA SER A 176 -8.68 -28.02 11.94
C SER A 176 -7.59 -27.21 12.65
N VAL A 177 -6.51 -26.85 11.95
CA VAL A 177 -5.39 -26.11 12.52
C VAL A 177 -5.51 -24.63 12.20
N TYR A 178 -5.83 -24.29 10.96
CA TYR A 178 -5.89 -22.90 10.52
C TYR A 178 -6.92 -22.70 9.41
N LYS A 179 -7.82 -21.74 9.60
CA LYS A 179 -8.86 -21.37 8.63
C LYS A 179 -8.54 -20.00 8.04
N LEU A 180 -8.30 -19.94 6.72
CA LEU A 180 -8.06 -18.68 6.03
C LEU A 180 -9.35 -17.88 5.84
N VAL A 181 -9.28 -16.58 6.11
CA VAL A 181 -10.34 -15.63 5.84
C VAL A 181 -9.79 -14.54 4.91
N PRO A 182 -10.39 -14.30 3.72
CA PRO A 182 -11.57 -14.98 3.17
C PRO A 182 -11.25 -16.35 2.54
N GLU A 183 -12.20 -17.29 2.62
CA GLU A 183 -12.05 -18.69 2.15
C GLU A 183 -11.74 -18.80 0.65
N LYS A 184 -12.13 -17.81 -0.16
CA LYS A 184 -11.81 -17.75 -1.60
C LYS A 184 -10.31 -17.82 -1.91
N TYR A 185 -9.45 -17.48 -0.94
CA TYR A 185 -8.00 -17.55 -1.07
C TYR A 185 -7.40 -18.81 -0.44
N ALA A 186 -8.21 -19.79 -0.02
CA ALA A 186 -7.77 -21.00 0.67
C ALA A 186 -7.41 -22.19 -0.25
N TYR A 187 -7.29 -21.97 -1.57
CA TYR A 187 -7.07 -23.04 -2.54
C TYR A 187 -5.66 -23.67 -2.42
N CYS A 188 -5.59 -24.98 -2.19
CA CYS A 188 -4.33 -25.71 -2.21
C CYS A 188 -4.50 -27.07 -2.92
N ASN A 189 -3.62 -27.35 -3.88
CA ASN A 189 -3.51 -28.64 -4.54
C ASN A 189 -2.24 -29.38 -4.09
N LEU A 190 -2.37 -30.20 -3.04
CA LEU A 190 -1.29 -31.09 -2.59
C LEU A 190 -1.21 -32.40 -3.38
N LYS A 191 -2.32 -32.84 -3.99
CA LYS A 191 -2.42 -34.18 -4.60
C LYS A 191 -1.57 -34.28 -5.87
N ASP A 192 -1.58 -33.22 -6.67
CA ASP A 192 -0.86 -33.17 -7.95
C ASP A 192 0.54 -32.53 -7.80
N TYR A 193 0.93 -32.16 -6.58
CA TYR A 193 2.19 -31.47 -6.34
C TYR A 193 3.36 -32.43 -6.14
N THR A 194 4.32 -32.37 -7.06
CA THR A 194 5.60 -33.07 -6.94
C THR A 194 6.67 -32.11 -6.39
N VAL A 195 7.38 -32.56 -5.35
CA VAL A 195 8.47 -31.79 -4.76
C VAL A 195 9.66 -31.80 -5.72
N PRO A 196 10.14 -30.63 -6.19
CA PRO A 196 11.30 -30.58 -7.06
C PRO A 196 12.58 -30.89 -6.27
N SER A 197 13.40 -31.79 -6.79
CA SER A 197 14.69 -32.14 -6.20
C SER A 197 15.76 -32.23 -7.29
N PRO A 198 16.58 -31.18 -7.51
CA PRO A 198 16.61 -29.86 -6.85
C PRO A 198 15.54 -28.87 -7.37
N LEU A 199 15.41 -27.70 -6.72
CA LEU A 199 14.60 -26.59 -7.25
C LEU A 199 15.13 -26.13 -8.62
N PRO A 200 14.25 -25.70 -9.54
CA PRO A 200 14.67 -25.16 -10.83
C PRO A 200 15.72 -24.05 -10.65
N ALA A 201 16.83 -24.20 -11.37
CA ALA A 201 17.97 -23.30 -11.31
C ALA A 201 18.43 -22.94 -12.73
N LEU A 202 19.18 -21.86 -12.85
CA LEU A 202 19.74 -21.43 -14.13
C LEU A 202 20.78 -22.43 -14.64
N THR A 203 20.81 -22.63 -15.95
CA THR A 203 21.92 -23.29 -16.64
C THR A 203 23.16 -22.40 -16.62
N PRO A 204 24.39 -22.96 -16.75
CA PRO A 204 25.62 -22.18 -16.81
C PRO A 204 25.60 -21.09 -17.90
N GLU A 205 25.05 -21.41 -19.07
CA GLU A 205 24.83 -20.44 -20.16
C GLU A 205 23.84 -19.33 -19.77
N GLY A 206 22.81 -19.68 -19.01
CA GLY A 206 21.84 -18.73 -18.47
C GLY A 206 22.49 -17.73 -17.51
N ILE A 207 23.44 -18.17 -16.68
CA ILE A 207 24.19 -17.30 -15.76
C ILE A 207 24.99 -16.26 -16.57
N GLN A 208 25.73 -16.68 -17.60
CA GLN A 208 26.48 -15.75 -18.45
C GLN A 208 25.56 -14.74 -19.16
N LYS A 209 24.38 -15.19 -19.62
CA LYS A 209 23.38 -14.28 -20.21
C LYS A 209 22.88 -13.27 -19.18
N VAL A 210 22.62 -13.69 -17.94
CA VAL A 210 22.21 -12.78 -16.86
C VAL A 210 23.29 -11.72 -16.63
N GLU A 211 24.55 -12.11 -16.48
CA GLU A 211 25.68 -11.19 -16.31
C GLU A 211 25.80 -10.20 -17.47
N ALA A 212 25.61 -10.65 -18.71
CA ALA A 212 25.59 -9.78 -19.88
C ALA A 212 24.44 -8.76 -19.81
N THR A 213 23.26 -9.17 -19.35
CA THR A 213 22.12 -8.26 -19.20
C THR A 213 22.32 -7.22 -18.09
N GLU A 214 23.19 -7.45 -17.09
CA GLU A 214 23.40 -6.48 -16.01
C GLU A 214 23.95 -5.13 -16.51
N LYS A 215 24.74 -5.16 -17.59
CA LYS A 215 25.33 -3.96 -18.24
C LYS A 215 24.32 -3.15 -19.04
N VAL A 216 23.15 -3.71 -19.35
CA VAL A 216 22.09 -3.01 -20.09
C VAL A 216 21.41 -2.01 -19.17
N SER A 217 21.49 -0.73 -19.53
CA SER A 217 20.80 0.36 -18.82
C SER A 217 19.36 0.52 -19.31
N CYS A 218 18.49 0.96 -18.40
CA CYS A 218 17.12 1.33 -18.72
C CYS A 218 16.96 2.84 -18.65
N SER A 219 16.07 3.38 -19.45
CA SER A 219 15.87 4.83 -19.59
C SER A 219 14.56 5.26 -18.93
N CYS A 220 14.63 6.35 -18.18
CA CYS A 220 13.45 7.07 -17.69
C CYS A 220 13.13 8.19 -18.69
N LYS A 221 12.05 8.06 -19.45
CA LYS A 221 11.55 9.14 -20.31
C LYS A 221 10.21 9.62 -19.76
N GLY A 222 10.18 10.83 -19.21
CA GLY A 222 9.00 11.36 -18.52
C GLY A 222 8.71 10.63 -17.21
N ALA A 223 7.45 10.24 -17.00
CA ALA A 223 7.00 9.51 -15.80
C ALA A 223 7.14 7.97 -15.91
N ASP A 224 7.49 7.45 -17.08
CA ASP A 224 7.53 6.02 -17.36
C ASP A 224 8.97 5.48 -17.45
N PHE A 225 9.13 4.26 -16.92
CA PHE A 225 10.39 3.53 -16.91
C PHE A 225 10.38 2.45 -18.02
N PHE A 226 11.29 2.57 -18.97
CA PHE A 226 11.40 1.66 -20.12
C PHE A 226 12.77 0.99 -20.17
N CYS A 227 12.75 -0.33 -20.32
CA CYS A 227 13.92 -1.14 -20.60
C CYS A 227 13.84 -1.69 -22.03
N PRO A 228 14.98 -1.83 -22.74
CA PRO A 228 15.00 -2.46 -24.06
C PRO A 228 14.60 -3.94 -23.98
N ALA A 229 14.17 -4.51 -25.12
CA ALA A 229 13.90 -5.94 -25.21
C ALA A 229 15.15 -6.75 -24.85
N GLY A 230 14.99 -7.80 -24.05
CA GLY A 230 16.12 -8.61 -23.56
C GLY A 230 16.95 -7.96 -22.46
N ALA A 231 16.46 -6.89 -21.81
CA ALA A 231 17.17 -6.24 -20.70
C ALA A 231 17.37 -7.13 -19.45
N TYR A 232 16.65 -8.26 -19.36
CA TYR A 232 16.83 -9.29 -18.36
C TYR A 232 16.47 -10.66 -18.91
N VAL A 233 16.96 -11.71 -18.25
CA VAL A 233 16.61 -13.11 -18.53
C VAL A 233 15.52 -13.56 -17.54
N PRO A 234 14.42 -14.17 -17.99
CA PRO A 234 13.37 -14.67 -17.09
C PRO A 234 13.94 -15.73 -16.14
N PRO A 235 13.66 -15.64 -14.84
CA PRO A 235 14.19 -16.60 -13.88
C PRO A 235 13.46 -17.94 -13.97
N PRO A 236 14.13 -19.05 -13.61
CA PRO A 236 13.46 -20.34 -13.41
C PRO A 236 12.33 -20.16 -12.40
N ASN A 237 11.12 -20.56 -12.79
CA ASN A 237 9.93 -20.51 -11.96
C ASN A 237 9.45 -21.92 -11.60
N HIS A 238 8.85 -22.03 -10.42
CA HIS A 238 8.24 -23.25 -9.92
C HIS A 238 6.82 -22.95 -9.46
N LEU A 239 5.85 -23.78 -9.87
CA LEU A 239 4.47 -23.64 -9.42
C LEU A 239 4.33 -24.29 -8.05
N LEU A 240 3.92 -23.51 -7.04
CA LEU A 240 3.65 -23.99 -5.70
C LEU A 240 2.26 -24.63 -5.62
N PRO A 241 2.00 -25.53 -4.64
CA PRO A 241 0.69 -26.17 -4.47
C PRO A 241 -0.43 -25.16 -4.19
N THR A 242 -0.04 -23.95 -3.79
CA THR A 242 -0.89 -22.82 -3.50
C THR A 242 -1.12 -21.90 -4.70
N THR A 243 -0.87 -22.35 -5.92
CA THR A 243 -0.99 -21.59 -7.19
C THR A 243 -0.06 -20.39 -7.36
N ASP A 244 0.83 -20.13 -6.42
CA ASP A 244 1.88 -19.11 -6.56
C ASP A 244 3.00 -19.59 -7.48
N PHE A 245 3.64 -18.64 -8.16
CA PHE A 245 4.89 -18.86 -8.85
C PHE A 245 6.06 -18.44 -7.94
N LEU A 246 6.96 -19.39 -7.68
CA LEU A 246 8.20 -19.17 -6.96
C LEU A 246 9.36 -19.07 -7.95
N MET A 247 9.99 -17.90 -8.00
CA MET A 247 11.12 -17.62 -8.88
C MET A 247 12.46 -17.76 -8.14
N ASN A 248 13.41 -18.44 -8.78
CA ASN A 248 14.77 -18.56 -8.26
C ASN A 248 15.66 -17.45 -8.84
N LEU A 249 15.98 -16.45 -8.02
CA LEU A 249 16.88 -15.34 -8.35
C LEU A 249 18.31 -15.55 -7.83
N THR A 250 18.73 -16.80 -7.64
CA THR A 250 20.13 -17.12 -7.36
C THR A 250 20.98 -16.74 -8.58
N ASN A 251 22.13 -16.09 -8.36
CA ASN A 251 23.01 -15.51 -9.39
C ASN A 251 22.46 -14.29 -10.16
N TYR A 252 21.35 -13.70 -9.70
CA TYR A 252 20.89 -12.40 -10.20
C TYR A 252 21.31 -11.29 -9.24
N ASN A 253 21.66 -10.12 -9.78
CA ASN A 253 21.53 -8.88 -9.01
C ASN A 253 20.04 -8.58 -8.78
N VAL A 254 19.54 -8.97 -7.60
CA VAL A 254 18.13 -8.82 -7.21
C VAL A 254 17.65 -7.39 -7.44
N SER A 255 18.36 -6.37 -6.96
CA SER A 255 17.95 -4.97 -7.12
C SER A 255 17.75 -4.58 -8.60
N ASN A 256 18.71 -4.94 -9.45
CA ASN A 256 18.65 -4.64 -10.89
C ASN A 256 17.49 -5.39 -11.56
N TYR A 257 17.33 -6.68 -11.25
CA TYR A 257 16.24 -7.50 -11.78
C TYR A 257 14.87 -6.96 -11.38
N LEU A 258 14.67 -6.57 -10.11
CA LEU A 258 13.38 -6.08 -9.63
C LEU A 258 12.96 -4.78 -10.31
N ILE A 259 13.92 -3.91 -10.64
CA ILE A 259 13.72 -2.66 -11.40
C ILE A 259 13.37 -2.98 -12.86
N LYS A 260 14.16 -3.84 -13.51
CA LYS A 260 13.98 -4.21 -14.92
C LYS A 260 12.66 -4.93 -15.21
N SER A 261 12.25 -5.82 -14.31
CA SER A 261 10.99 -6.58 -14.40
C SER A 261 9.80 -5.87 -13.74
N ARG A 262 9.93 -4.59 -13.40
CA ARG A 262 8.92 -3.86 -12.61
C ARG A 262 7.54 -3.85 -13.28
N ASN A 263 7.48 -3.57 -14.58
CA ASN A 263 6.20 -3.39 -15.28
C ASN A 263 5.41 -4.71 -15.37
N GLU A 264 6.08 -5.84 -15.60
CA GLU A 264 5.45 -7.17 -15.62
C GLU A 264 4.98 -7.65 -14.25
N ALA A 265 5.64 -7.16 -13.20
CA ALA A 265 5.42 -7.52 -11.81
C ALA A 265 4.26 -6.76 -11.13
N ILE A 266 3.70 -5.74 -11.80
CA ILE A 266 2.60 -4.94 -11.27
C ILE A 266 1.42 -5.85 -10.92
N LEU A 267 0.89 -5.70 -9.70
CA LEU A 267 -0.19 -6.51 -9.12
C LEU A 267 0.08 -8.01 -8.96
N LYS A 268 1.29 -8.48 -9.26
CA LYS A 268 1.68 -9.90 -9.18
C LYS A 268 2.74 -10.16 -8.12
N ARG A 269 3.69 -9.24 -7.94
CA ARG A 269 4.85 -9.41 -7.04
C ARG A 269 4.84 -8.35 -5.94
N TYR A 270 4.66 -8.81 -4.70
CA TYR A 270 4.66 -7.95 -3.52
C TYR A 270 5.85 -8.18 -2.58
N GLY A 271 6.67 -9.21 -2.83
CA GLY A 271 7.83 -9.49 -1.99
C GLY A 271 8.55 -10.80 -2.32
N GLY A 272 9.64 -11.02 -1.59
CA GLY A 272 10.54 -12.16 -1.73
C GLY A 272 11.63 -12.16 -0.67
N LEU A 273 12.44 -13.21 -0.64
CA LEU A 273 13.49 -13.39 0.37
C LEU A 273 14.87 -13.51 -0.30
N THR A 274 15.90 -12.97 0.35
CA THR A 274 17.29 -13.22 -0.06
C THR A 274 18.07 -13.68 1.15
N PHE A 275 18.72 -14.84 1.02
CA PHE A 275 19.58 -15.39 2.08
C PHE A 275 21.01 -14.94 1.81
N MET A 276 21.56 -14.19 2.76
CA MET A 276 22.84 -13.51 2.64
C MET A 276 23.79 -13.96 3.75
N ILE A 277 25.06 -13.69 3.50
CA ILE A 277 26.17 -13.95 4.41
C ILE A 277 26.75 -12.60 4.77
N THR A 278 27.13 -12.44 6.02
CA THR A 278 27.82 -11.23 6.48
C THR A 278 29.16 -11.13 5.77
N GLU A 279 29.55 -9.93 5.31
CA GLU A 279 30.78 -9.74 4.52
C GLU A 279 32.03 -10.28 5.24
N ASN A 280 32.08 -10.13 6.56
CA ASN A 280 33.14 -10.69 7.44
C ASN A 280 32.73 -12.01 8.12
N GLY A 281 31.79 -12.75 7.55
CA GLY A 281 31.21 -13.95 8.17
C GLY A 281 32.22 -15.05 8.50
N SER A 282 33.29 -15.18 7.71
CA SER A 282 34.38 -16.13 7.99
C SER A 282 35.14 -15.81 9.28
N ALA A 283 35.43 -14.53 9.52
CA ALA A 283 36.09 -14.05 10.74
C ALA A 283 35.20 -14.28 11.96
N VAL A 284 33.90 -13.96 11.84
CA VAL A 284 32.91 -14.19 12.91
C VAL A 284 32.81 -15.68 13.26
N ILE A 285 32.83 -16.58 12.27
CA ILE A 285 32.85 -18.04 12.51
C ILE A 285 34.13 -18.47 13.23
N ALA A 286 35.28 -17.91 12.86
CA ALA A 286 36.56 -18.23 13.50
C ALA A 286 36.56 -17.79 14.98
N VAL A 287 36.13 -16.56 15.26
CA VAL A 287 36.00 -16.02 16.62
C VAL A 287 35.00 -16.84 17.42
N LYS A 288 33.82 -17.14 16.85
CA LYS A 288 32.81 -17.97 17.49
C LYS A 288 33.34 -19.37 17.83
N ARG A 289 34.12 -19.99 16.95
CA ARG A 289 34.72 -21.31 17.21
C ARG A 289 35.77 -21.24 18.33
N LEU A 290 36.55 -20.16 18.40
CA LEU A 290 37.54 -19.96 19.45
C LEU A 290 36.86 -19.75 20.81
N LEU A 291 35.95 -18.78 20.88
CA LEU A 291 35.27 -18.39 22.11
C LEU A 291 34.31 -19.49 22.63
N SER A 292 33.71 -20.28 21.73
CA SER A 292 32.80 -21.37 22.12
C SER A 292 33.51 -22.53 22.84
N ASN A 293 34.84 -22.63 22.76
CA ASN A 293 35.60 -23.65 23.46
C ASN A 293 36.03 -23.14 24.85
N GLN A 294 35.11 -23.24 25.81
CA GLN A 294 35.28 -22.68 27.16
C GLN A 294 36.55 -23.19 27.85
N SER A 295 36.90 -24.47 27.74
CA SER A 295 38.11 -25.02 28.38
C SER A 295 39.41 -24.43 27.82
N ARG A 296 39.43 -24.12 26.52
CA ARG A 296 40.59 -23.49 25.88
C ARG A 296 40.74 -22.04 26.30
N VAL A 297 39.62 -21.32 26.39
CA VAL A 297 39.58 -19.93 26.88
C VAL A 297 39.98 -19.87 28.36
N GLU A 298 39.45 -20.76 29.19
CA GLU A 298 39.78 -20.88 30.59
C GLU A 298 41.27 -21.17 30.80
N SER A 299 41.85 -22.10 30.03
CA SER A 299 43.29 -22.39 30.09
C SER A 299 44.16 -21.18 29.73
N LEU A 300 43.73 -20.35 28.76
CA LEU A 300 44.44 -19.14 28.36
C LEU A 300 44.33 -18.05 29.43
N LEU A 301 43.13 -17.85 30.00
CA LEU A 301 42.90 -16.90 31.09
C LEU A 301 43.70 -17.29 32.33
N ASN A 302 43.72 -18.58 32.68
CA ASN A 302 44.50 -19.09 33.81
C ASN A 302 46.01 -18.86 33.59
N ALA A 303 46.50 -19.05 32.35
CA ALA A 303 47.90 -18.79 32.01
C ALA A 303 48.27 -17.29 32.00
N LEU A 304 47.33 -16.41 31.68
CA LEU A 304 47.55 -14.95 31.59
C LEU A 304 47.47 -14.25 32.95
N PHE A 305 46.49 -14.62 33.79
CA PHE A 305 46.16 -13.87 35.01
C PHE A 305 46.53 -14.60 36.30
N ASN A 306 46.64 -15.95 36.27
CA ASN A 306 46.95 -16.78 37.44
C ASN A 306 46.12 -16.47 38.70
N ASP A 307 44.89 -15.96 38.51
CA ASP A 307 43.94 -15.60 39.57
C ASP A 307 42.54 -16.14 39.20
N PRO A 308 41.91 -16.96 40.08
CA PRO A 308 40.58 -17.52 39.82
C PRO A 308 39.46 -16.46 39.71
N ASN A 309 39.61 -15.29 40.33
CA ASN A 309 38.60 -14.22 40.20
C ASN A 309 38.69 -13.51 38.84
N ALA A 310 39.90 -13.35 38.31
CA ALA A 310 40.09 -12.77 36.99
C ALA A 310 39.59 -13.69 35.88
N THR A 311 39.73 -15.01 36.05
CA THR A 311 39.31 -15.99 35.04
C THR A 311 37.80 -16.15 34.97
N THR A 312 37.09 -16.09 36.09
CA THR A 312 35.62 -16.08 36.13
C THR A 312 35.05 -14.85 35.43
N ILE A 313 35.57 -13.65 35.73
CA ILE A 313 35.19 -12.41 35.03
C ILE A 313 35.51 -12.49 33.54
N GLY A 314 36.68 -13.02 33.17
CA GLY A 314 37.07 -13.22 31.77
C GLY A 314 36.11 -14.15 31.02
N LEU A 315 35.64 -15.22 31.66
CA LEU A 315 34.64 -16.13 31.09
C LEU A 315 33.28 -15.46 30.91
N ASP A 316 32.85 -14.63 31.86
CA ASP A 316 31.62 -13.84 31.73
C ASP A 316 31.69 -12.85 30.57
N VAL A 317 32.84 -12.17 30.40
CA VAL A 317 33.08 -11.29 29.24
C VAL A 317 33.05 -12.09 27.94
N VAL A 318 33.62 -13.29 27.92
CA VAL A 318 33.59 -14.16 26.73
C VAL A 318 32.17 -14.62 26.40
N ASN A 319 31.36 -14.97 27.41
CA ASN A 319 29.96 -15.33 27.22
C ASN A 319 29.14 -14.13 26.70
N PHE A 320 29.40 -12.94 27.22
CA PHE A 320 28.79 -11.70 26.73
C PHE A 320 29.15 -11.43 25.27
N LEU A 321 30.45 -11.49 24.93
CA LEU A 321 30.90 -11.31 23.55
C LEU A 321 30.29 -12.37 22.61
N LEU A 322 30.24 -13.63 23.03
CA LEU A 322 29.61 -14.70 22.24
C LEU A 322 28.14 -14.44 21.91
N ALA A 323 27.39 -13.82 22.84
CA ALA A 323 26.00 -13.45 22.63
C ALA A 323 25.85 -12.28 21.65
N ASP A 324 26.77 -11.32 21.70
CA ASP A 324 26.73 -10.09 20.89
C ASP A 324 27.46 -10.18 19.54
N LEU A 325 28.10 -11.33 19.25
CA LEU A 325 28.72 -11.57 17.95
C LEU A 325 27.69 -11.38 16.82
N PRO A 326 28.03 -10.65 15.75
CA PRO A 326 27.10 -10.43 14.64
C PRO A 326 26.67 -11.77 14.02
N PRO A 327 25.46 -11.84 13.45
CA PRO A 327 25.00 -13.07 12.82
C PRO A 327 25.92 -13.44 11.65
N THR A 328 26.21 -14.74 11.51
CA THR A 328 27.04 -15.26 10.40
C THR A 328 26.28 -15.23 9.07
N GLN A 329 24.96 -15.35 9.14
CA GLN A 329 24.03 -15.34 8.02
C GLN A 329 22.77 -14.59 8.41
N TYR A 330 22.15 -13.91 7.46
CA TYR A 330 20.90 -13.20 7.67
C TYR A 330 20.01 -13.31 6.43
N SER A 331 18.70 -13.29 6.64
CA SER A 331 17.72 -13.24 5.57
C SER A 331 17.24 -11.81 5.37
N ARG A 332 17.42 -11.28 4.17
CA ARG A 332 16.85 -9.99 3.75
C ARG A 332 15.45 -10.19 3.21
N LEU A 333 14.51 -9.44 3.77
CA LEU A 333 13.13 -9.36 3.33
C LEU A 333 12.98 -8.26 2.27
N TRP A 334 12.43 -8.62 1.11
CA TRP A 334 12.01 -7.66 0.09
C TRP A 334 10.49 -7.55 0.11
N TYR A 335 9.97 -6.34 0.20
CA TYR A 335 8.53 -6.09 0.19
C TYR A 335 8.21 -4.85 -0.66
N HIS A 336 7.01 -4.83 -1.23
CA HIS A 336 6.51 -3.69 -1.99
C HIS A 336 5.48 -2.92 -1.16
N ASN A 337 5.81 -1.68 -0.80
CA ASN A 337 4.96 -0.80 0.02
C ASN A 337 3.53 -0.55 -0.51
N LYS A 338 3.28 -0.62 -1.83
CA LYS A 338 1.92 -0.59 -2.42
C LYS A 338 1.04 -1.75 -1.94
N GLY A 339 1.65 -2.87 -1.54
CA GLY A 339 0.96 -3.91 -0.79
C GLY A 339 0.95 -3.54 0.68
N PHE A 340 -0.19 -3.06 1.18
CA PHE A 340 -0.33 -2.50 2.53
C PHE A 340 0.20 -3.43 3.64
N ALA A 341 -0.08 -4.74 3.54
CA ALA A 341 0.35 -5.75 4.52
C ALA A 341 1.60 -6.54 4.07
N SER A 342 2.33 -6.09 3.05
CA SER A 342 3.42 -6.88 2.44
C SER A 342 4.55 -7.19 3.41
N SER A 343 5.04 -6.19 4.14
CA SER A 343 6.17 -6.35 5.06
C SER A 343 5.90 -7.43 6.11
N THR A 344 4.79 -7.33 6.83
CA THR A 344 4.42 -8.28 7.88
C THR A 344 4.01 -9.64 7.30
N ALA A 345 3.35 -9.67 6.14
CA ALA A 345 2.96 -10.92 5.50
C ALA A 345 4.17 -11.76 5.07
N TYR A 346 5.19 -11.17 4.44
CA TYR A 346 6.38 -11.91 4.03
C TYR A 346 7.31 -12.22 5.22
N LEU A 347 7.29 -11.40 6.27
CA LEU A 347 7.94 -11.76 7.54
C LEU A 347 7.30 -13.02 8.15
N ASN A 348 5.96 -13.09 8.14
CA ASN A 348 5.24 -14.28 8.59
C ASN A 348 5.59 -15.52 7.74
N VAL A 349 5.75 -15.36 6.41
CA VAL A 349 6.22 -16.44 5.52
C VAL A 349 7.63 -16.92 5.93
N LEU A 350 8.55 -16.00 6.19
CA LEU A 350 9.92 -16.33 6.62
C LEU A 350 9.93 -17.11 7.94
N HIS A 351 9.20 -16.66 8.96
CA HIS A 351 9.15 -17.34 10.26
C HIS A 351 8.52 -18.73 10.15
N ASN A 352 7.42 -18.86 9.40
CA ASN A 352 6.80 -20.17 9.16
C ASN A 352 7.75 -21.13 8.41
N LEU A 353 8.51 -20.63 7.45
CA LEU A 353 9.51 -21.40 6.73
C LEU A 353 10.61 -21.89 7.68
N GLN A 354 11.14 -21.01 8.53
CA GLN A 354 12.16 -21.35 9.53
C GLN A 354 11.66 -22.40 10.52
N LEU A 355 10.46 -22.21 11.05
CA LEU A 355 9.82 -23.17 11.95
C LEU A 355 9.73 -24.57 11.31
N ARG A 356 9.24 -24.65 10.07
CA ARG A 356 9.10 -25.92 9.35
C ARG A 356 10.45 -26.57 9.06
N MET A 357 11.46 -25.79 8.73
CA MET A 357 12.82 -26.28 8.52
C MET A 357 13.42 -26.88 9.81
N LEU A 358 13.27 -26.18 10.94
CA LEU A 358 13.75 -26.66 12.24
C LEU A 358 12.99 -27.91 12.72
N LEU A 359 11.67 -27.95 12.52
CA LEU A 359 10.86 -29.13 12.84
C LEU A 359 11.24 -30.34 11.98
N ALA A 360 11.50 -30.13 10.69
CA ALA A 360 11.98 -31.20 9.80
C ALA A 360 13.35 -31.74 10.26
N LYS A 361 14.27 -30.85 10.63
CA LYS A 361 15.58 -31.25 11.18
C LYS A 361 15.43 -32.08 12.45
N ASN A 362 14.56 -31.67 13.37
CA ASN A 362 14.31 -32.41 14.62
C ASN A 362 13.69 -33.79 14.35
N LYS A 363 12.78 -33.94 13.40
CA LYS A 363 12.23 -35.25 13.01
C LYS A 363 13.28 -36.18 12.39
N VAL A 364 14.21 -35.64 11.61
CA VAL A 364 15.34 -36.41 11.04
C VAL A 364 16.33 -36.84 12.12
N VAL A 365 16.55 -36.01 13.15
CA VAL A 365 17.39 -36.35 14.31
C VAL A 365 16.68 -37.34 15.26
N GLN A 366 15.35 -37.27 15.35
CA GLN A 366 14.52 -38.11 16.21
C GLN A 366 13.89 -39.30 15.47
N GLY A 367 14.72 -40.25 15.02
CA GLY A 367 14.28 -41.64 14.78
C GLY A 367 13.65 -42.35 16.01
N LYS A 368 13.44 -41.62 17.12
CA LYS A 368 12.60 -41.99 18.26
C LYS A 368 11.68 -40.80 18.58
N ALA A 369 10.38 -41.05 18.47
CA ALA A 369 9.27 -40.13 18.66
C ALA A 369 9.28 -39.33 19.97
N LEU A 370 8.62 -38.16 19.98
CA LEU A 370 7.65 -37.70 21.00
C LEU A 370 6.95 -36.39 20.58
N PRO A 371 5.83 -36.00 21.25
CA PRO A 371 4.56 -35.72 20.62
C PRO A 371 4.32 -34.22 20.40
N SER A 372 3.25 -33.94 19.67
CA SER A 372 2.51 -32.68 19.56
C SER A 372 2.95 -31.56 20.50
N VAL A 373 3.77 -30.64 20.01
CA VAL A 373 3.80 -29.27 20.52
C VAL A 373 3.24 -28.37 19.43
N VAL A 374 1.95 -28.08 19.60
CA VAL A 374 1.28 -26.93 18.99
C VAL A 374 1.82 -25.71 19.69
N LEU A 375 2.50 -24.83 18.96
CA LEU A 375 2.71 -23.45 19.37
C LEU A 375 2.30 -22.56 18.20
N LEU A 376 1.35 -21.68 18.54
CA LEU A 376 0.58 -20.76 17.71
C LEU A 376 1.43 -19.80 16.87
#